data_AF-A0A2A4JR60-F1
#
_entry.id   AF-A0A2A4JR60-F1
#
_cell.length_a   1.000
_cell.length_b   1.000
_cell.length_c   1.000
_cell.angle_alpha   90.00
_cell.angle_beta   90.00
_cell.angle_gamma   90.00
#
_symmetry.space_group_name_H-M   'P 1'
#
loop_
_entity.id
_entity.type
_entity.pdbx_description
1 polymer ?
#
loop_
_entity_poly.entity_id
_entity_poly.type
_entity_poly.pdbx_seq_one_letter_code
_entity_poly.pdbx_strand_id
1 'polypeptide(L)'
;MSASLDSTLDPMEEIRFRKKHSANWVEIQKDTHFTFNELEHIMVIFFKIQKRDDRCPGTDLITRNHFRDVLHNGLGMTDAYMMERVMVALDRGTSPHVTMATFAKAMSLYLRGDLEERIAYAFT
;
A
#
# COMPACT_ATOMS: atom_id res chain seq x y z
N MET A 1 -0.60 7.58 -22.94
CA MET A 1 0.74 8.06 -22.53
C MET A 1 0.89 7.76 -21.04
N SER A 2 1.72 6.77 -20.70
CA SER A 2 2.00 6.40 -19.31
C SER A 2 2.97 7.44 -18.73
N ALA A 3 2.45 8.46 -18.06
CA ALA A 3 3.31 9.32 -17.25
C ALA A 3 4.03 8.44 -16.22
N SER A 4 5.37 8.50 -16.18
CA SER A 4 6.12 7.73 -15.19
C SER A 4 5.75 8.24 -13.80
N LEU A 5 5.48 7.35 -12.86
CA LEU A 5 5.12 7.71 -11.48
C LEU A 5 6.18 8.61 -10.82
N ASP A 6 7.43 8.54 -11.27
CA ASP A 6 8.54 9.39 -10.79
C ASP A 6 8.46 10.85 -11.23
N SER A 7 7.68 11.16 -12.27
CA SER A 7 7.60 12.53 -12.80
C SER A 7 6.59 13.42 -12.04
N THR A 8 5.91 12.89 -11.02
CA THR A 8 4.70 13.49 -10.45
C THR A 8 4.86 14.10 -9.06
N LEU A 9 6.02 13.93 -8.39
CA LEU A 9 6.24 14.46 -7.05
C LEU A 9 7.37 15.48 -7.00
N ASP A 10 7.10 16.61 -6.35
CA ASP A 10 8.13 17.57 -5.93
C ASP A 10 8.96 16.93 -4.81
N PRO A 11 10.31 16.87 -4.93
CA PRO A 11 11.20 16.38 -3.88
C PRO A 11 10.93 16.98 -2.49
N MET A 12 10.47 18.24 -2.42
CA MET A 12 10.14 18.88 -1.13
C MET A 12 8.90 18.27 -0.48
N GLU A 13 7.93 17.79 -1.25
CA GLU A 13 6.73 17.14 -0.72
C GLU A 13 7.06 15.76 -0.17
N GLU A 14 7.93 15.02 -0.84
CA GLU A 14 8.39 13.72 -0.35
C GLU A 14 9.13 13.86 0.99
N ILE A 15 10.01 14.86 1.11
CA ILE A 15 10.73 15.15 2.37
C ILE A 15 9.74 15.51 3.49
N ARG A 16 8.72 16.33 3.20
CA ARG A 16 7.68 16.70 4.19
C ARG A 16 6.88 15.48 4.63
N PHE A 17 6.49 14.64 3.67
CA PHE A 17 5.73 13.41 3.93
C PHE A 17 6.54 12.46 4.83
N ARG A 18 7.81 12.21 4.49
CA ARG A 18 8.73 11.39 5.30
C ARG A 18 8.85 11.92 6.73
N LYS A 19 9.06 13.23 6.90
CA LYS A 19 9.17 13.84 8.23
C LYS A 19 7.88 13.77 9.05
N LYS A 20 6.72 13.91 8.40
CA LYS A 20 5.41 13.86 9.07
C LYS A 20 5.06 12.46 9.58
N HIS A 21 5.38 11.43 8.80
CA HIS A 21 4.92 10.06 9.06
C HIS A 21 5.98 9.12 9.65
N SER A 22 7.23 9.58 9.79
CA SER A 22 8.34 8.77 10.32
C SER A 22 8.04 8.09 11.66
N ALA A 23 7.35 8.77 12.59
CA ALA A 23 6.97 8.19 13.88
C ALA A 23 5.98 7.01 13.72
N ASN A 24 4.96 7.17 12.87
CA ASN A 24 3.96 6.14 12.62
C ASN A 24 4.56 4.95 11.85
N TRP A 25 5.56 5.19 11.00
CA TRP A 25 6.25 4.13 10.27
C TRP A 25 7.04 3.21 11.19
N VAL A 26 7.57 3.70 12.32
CA VAL A 26 8.23 2.85 13.32
C VAL A 26 7.25 1.84 13.93
N GLU A 27 5.98 2.23 14.12
CA GLU A 27 4.95 1.32 14.61
C GLU A 27 4.53 0.31 13.54
N ILE A 28 4.30 0.78 12.31
CA ILE A 28 3.95 -0.09 11.19
C ILE A 28 5.07 -1.09 10.90
N GLN A 29 6.34 -0.67 11.02
CA GLN A 29 7.50 -1.51 10.78
C GLN A 29 7.49 -2.75 11.68
N LYS A 30 7.05 -2.64 12.95
CA LYS A 30 7.01 -3.76 13.90
C LYS A 30 6.12 -4.90 13.43
N ASP A 31 5.09 -4.58 12.67
CA ASP A 31 4.12 -5.56 12.15
C ASP A 31 4.43 -5.98 10.70
N THR A 32 5.63 -5.66 10.20
CA THR A 32 6.04 -5.98 8.82
C THR A 32 7.45 -6.58 8.78
N HIS A 33 7.74 -7.32 7.71
CA HIS A 33 9.05 -7.92 7.45
C HIS A 33 10.01 -6.97 6.70
N PHE A 34 9.68 -5.68 6.67
CA PHE A 34 10.49 -4.67 5.97
C PHE A 34 11.53 -4.04 6.88
N THR A 35 12.68 -3.72 6.29
CA THR A 35 13.60 -2.76 6.91
C THR A 35 12.99 -1.36 6.86
N PHE A 36 13.46 -0.46 7.73
CA PHE A 36 12.96 0.92 7.76
C PHE A 36 13.09 1.58 6.38
N ASN A 37 14.24 1.42 5.71
CA ASN A 37 14.47 1.96 4.37
C ASN A 37 13.43 1.45 3.36
N GLU A 38 13.13 0.14 3.35
CA GLU A 38 12.14 -0.42 2.42
C GLU A 38 10.74 0.06 2.71
N LEU A 39 10.39 0.17 4.00
CA LEU A 39 9.12 0.73 4.41
C LEU A 39 8.97 2.17 3.92
N GLU A 40 10.02 3.00 4.01
CA GLU A 40 9.96 4.36 3.47
C GLU A 40 9.69 4.37 1.96
N HIS A 41 10.35 3.51 1.18
CA HIS A 41 10.12 3.43 -0.27
C HIS A 41 8.68 3.00 -0.59
N ILE A 42 8.14 2.03 0.16
CA ILE A 42 6.74 1.58 0.02
C ILE A 42 5.77 2.72 0.37
N MET A 43 6.07 3.51 1.40
CA MET A 43 5.24 4.65 1.79
C MET A 43 5.29 5.78 0.76
N VAL A 44 6.44 5.99 0.11
CA VAL A 44 6.52 6.94 -1.02
C VAL A 44 5.71 6.46 -2.21
N ILE A 45 5.71 5.15 -2.50
CA ILE A 45 4.83 4.58 -3.54
C ILE A 45 3.36 4.82 -3.19
N PHE A 46 2.96 4.57 -1.93
CA PHE A 46 1.60 4.87 -1.45
C PHE A 46 1.23 6.34 -1.68
N PHE A 47 2.13 7.27 -1.34
CA PHE A 47 1.92 8.70 -1.53
C PHE A 47 1.81 9.09 -3.02
N LYS A 48 2.62 8.48 -3.90
CA LYS A 48 2.52 8.66 -5.37
C LYS A 48 1.17 8.20 -5.91
N ILE A 49 0.69 7.04 -5.44
CA ILE A 49 -0.62 6.49 -5.85
C ILE A 49 -1.75 7.42 -5.40
N GLN A 50 -1.68 7.90 -4.16
CA GLN A 50 -2.67 8.81 -3.61
C GLN A 50 -2.75 10.13 -4.39
N LYS A 51 -1.60 10.71 -4.74
CA LYS A 51 -1.49 11.95 -5.51
C LYS A 51 -2.00 11.83 -6.96
N ARG A 52 -2.07 10.62 -7.50
CA ARG A 52 -2.52 10.38 -8.87
C ARG A 52 -4.01 10.66 -9.07
N ASP A 53 -4.80 10.70 -8.01
CA ASP A 53 -6.23 10.97 -8.06
C ASP A 53 -6.61 12.10 -7.10
N ASP A 54 -7.11 13.20 -7.66
CA ASP A 54 -7.56 14.41 -6.92
C ASP A 54 -8.76 14.13 -5.99
N ARG A 55 -9.35 12.92 -6.04
CA ARG A 55 -10.53 12.50 -5.27
C ARG A 55 -10.21 11.79 -3.96
N CYS A 56 -8.96 11.79 -3.50
CA CYS A 56 -8.61 11.13 -2.24
C CYS A 56 -9.26 11.86 -1.02
N PRO A 57 -9.95 11.13 -0.11
CA PRO A 57 -10.74 11.74 0.97
C PRO A 57 -9.93 12.24 2.18
N GLY A 58 -8.59 12.22 2.12
CA GLY A 58 -7.73 12.69 3.20
C GLY A 58 -6.26 12.41 2.91
N THR A 59 -5.34 12.93 3.74
CA THR A 59 -3.90 12.85 3.48
C THR A 59 -3.30 11.46 3.69
N ASP A 60 -4.02 10.51 4.30
CA ASP A 60 -3.44 9.26 4.79
C ASP A 60 -4.17 7.98 4.33
N LEU A 61 -5.01 8.08 3.29
CA LEU A 61 -5.87 7.01 2.78
C LEU A 61 -5.83 6.91 1.26
N ILE A 62 -5.95 5.69 0.72
CA ILE A 62 -6.21 5.43 -0.70
C ILE A 62 -7.53 4.68 -0.87
N THR A 63 -8.16 4.77 -2.04
CA THR A 63 -9.38 4.01 -2.33
C THR A 63 -9.05 2.55 -2.63
N ARG A 64 -10.04 1.64 -2.46
CA ARG A 64 -9.89 0.22 -2.87
C ARG A 64 -9.52 0.07 -4.34
N ASN A 65 -10.01 0.97 -5.20
CA ASN A 65 -9.70 0.95 -6.63
C ASN A 65 -8.22 1.20 -6.90
N HIS A 66 -7.60 2.16 -6.21
CA HIS A 66 -6.16 2.40 -6.33
C HIS A 66 -5.34 1.19 -5.92
N PHE A 67 -5.72 0.53 -4.82
CA PHE A 67 -5.03 -0.67 -4.40
C PHE A 67 -5.19 -1.81 -5.40
N ARG A 68 -6.40 -1.98 -5.97
CA ARG A 68 -6.64 -2.95 -7.05
C ARG A 68 -5.75 -2.69 -8.26
N ASP A 69 -5.55 -1.43 -8.65
CA ASP A 69 -4.64 -1.08 -9.74
C ASP A 69 -3.19 -1.43 -9.41
N VAL A 70 -2.77 -1.34 -8.14
CA VAL A 70 -1.44 -1.80 -7.68
C VAL A 70 -1.34 -3.31 -7.78
N LEU A 71 -2.34 -4.07 -7.33
CA LEU A 71 -2.35 -5.53 -7.46
C LEU A 71 -2.32 -5.96 -8.93
N HIS A 72 -3.09 -5.28 -9.79
CA HIS A 72 -3.19 -5.63 -11.20
C HIS A 72 -1.92 -5.26 -11.98
N ASN A 73 -1.50 -4.00 -11.91
CA ASN A 73 -0.38 -3.50 -12.70
C ASN A 73 0.99 -3.80 -12.08
N GLY A 74 1.07 -3.84 -10.75
CA GLY A 74 2.31 -4.07 -10.01
C GLY A 74 2.60 -5.54 -9.72
N LEU A 75 1.57 -6.31 -9.32
CA LEU A 75 1.72 -7.73 -8.98
C LEU A 75 1.17 -8.69 -10.05
N GLY A 76 0.60 -8.16 -11.14
CA GLY A 76 0.09 -8.98 -12.25
C GLY A 76 -1.18 -9.77 -11.92
N MET A 77 -1.92 -9.39 -10.87
CA MET A 77 -3.15 -10.09 -10.50
C MET A 77 -4.27 -9.72 -11.48
N THR A 78 -4.62 -10.64 -12.38
CA THR A 78 -5.61 -10.38 -13.45
C THR A 78 -7.03 -10.80 -13.07
N ASP A 79 -7.18 -11.78 -12.19
CA ASP A 79 -8.49 -12.25 -11.73
C ASP A 79 -9.13 -11.26 -10.76
N ALA A 80 -10.24 -10.66 -11.20
CA ALA A 80 -11.03 -9.71 -10.43
C ALA A 80 -11.62 -10.32 -9.15
N TYR A 81 -12.04 -11.59 -9.20
CA TYR A 81 -12.59 -12.26 -8.03
C TYR A 81 -11.50 -12.47 -6.98
N MET A 82 -10.31 -12.92 -7.40
CA MET A 82 -9.17 -13.09 -6.50
C MET A 82 -8.73 -11.76 -5.88
N MET A 83 -8.66 -10.67 -6.67
CA MET A 83 -8.35 -9.34 -6.14
C MET A 83 -9.34 -8.88 -5.07
N GLU A 84 -10.63 -9.16 -5.24
CA GLU A 84 -11.64 -8.80 -4.23
C GLU A 84 -11.48 -9.63 -2.95
N ARG A 85 -11.20 -10.93 -3.08
CA ARG A 85 -10.92 -11.81 -1.92
C ARG A 85 -9.72 -11.34 -1.13
N VAL A 86 -8.65 -10.96 -1.81
CA VAL A 86 -7.44 -10.39 -1.22
C VAL A 86 -7.76 -9.13 -0.44
N MET A 87 -8.57 -8.25 -1.03
CA MET A 87 -8.97 -7.02 -0.39
C MET A 87 -9.82 -7.22 0.86
N VAL A 88 -10.74 -8.19 0.84
CA VAL A 88 -11.56 -8.54 2.01
C VAL A 88 -10.71 -9.16 3.12
N ALA A 89 -9.74 -10.01 2.77
CA ALA A 89 -8.86 -10.64 3.76
C ALA A 89 -7.92 -9.65 4.46
N LEU A 90 -7.45 -8.61 3.73
CA LEU A 90 -6.55 -7.58 4.27
C LEU A 90 -7.25 -6.57 5.17
N ASP A 91 -8.41 -6.10 4.74
CA ASP A 91 -9.17 -5.09 5.44
C ASP A 91 -10.51 -5.71 5.83
N ARG A 92 -10.52 -6.51 6.90
CA ARG A 92 -11.72 -7.22 7.40
C ARG A 92 -12.95 -6.31 7.62
N GLY A 93 -12.80 -4.99 7.49
CA GLY A 93 -13.88 -4.01 7.47
C GLY A 93 -14.46 -3.75 6.07
N THR A 94 -15.68 -3.23 6.04
CA THR A 94 -16.36 -2.79 4.80
C THR A 94 -15.92 -1.39 4.34
N SER A 95 -14.75 -0.93 4.79
CA SER A 95 -14.27 0.42 4.47
C SER A 95 -13.93 0.51 2.98
N PRO A 96 -14.41 1.55 2.27
CA PRO A 96 -14.00 1.80 0.89
C PRO A 96 -12.57 2.34 0.76
N HIS A 97 -11.85 2.49 1.87
CA HIS A 97 -10.51 3.07 1.93
C HIS A 97 -9.50 2.13 2.61
N VAL A 98 -8.27 2.12 2.08
CA VAL A 98 -7.12 1.39 2.59
C VAL A 98 -6.18 2.38 3.28
N THR A 99 -5.77 2.06 4.51
CA THR A 99 -4.81 2.84 5.29
C THR A 99 -3.36 2.55 4.90
N MET A 100 -2.43 3.44 5.23
CA MET A 100 -0.99 3.19 5.07
C MET A 100 -0.54 1.89 5.76
N ALA A 101 -1.05 1.62 6.96
CA ALA A 101 -0.72 0.41 7.72
C ALA A 101 -1.19 -0.85 7.01
N THR A 102 -2.44 -0.87 6.54
CA THR A 102 -3.00 -2.00 5.77
C THR A 102 -2.22 -2.22 4.47
N PHE A 103 -1.86 -1.13 3.78
CA PHE A 103 -1.05 -1.19 2.56
C PHE A 103 0.33 -1.80 2.82
N ALA A 104 1.05 -1.33 3.83
CA ALA A 104 2.36 -1.88 4.19
C ALA A 104 2.28 -3.35 4.62
N LYS A 105 1.28 -3.73 5.41
CA LYS A 105 1.06 -5.13 5.82
C LYS A 105 0.79 -6.02 4.61
N ALA A 106 -0.02 -5.55 3.66
CA ALA A 106 -0.28 -6.27 2.42
C ALA A 106 1.01 -6.47 1.62
N MET A 107 1.76 -5.39 1.37
CA MET A 107 3.04 -5.48 0.66
C MET A 107 4.03 -6.39 1.39
N SER A 108 4.06 -6.34 2.72
CA SER A 108 4.90 -7.21 3.56
C SER A 108 4.55 -8.66 3.33
N LEU A 109 3.27 -9.03 3.40
CA LEU A 109 2.82 -10.39 3.18
C LEU A 109 3.13 -10.90 1.77
N TYR A 110 2.90 -10.08 0.74
CA TYR A 110 3.14 -10.47 -0.65
C TYR A 110 4.61 -10.56 -1.03
N LEU A 111 5.42 -9.59 -0.62
CA LEU A 111 6.82 -9.48 -1.03
C LEU A 111 7.77 -10.27 -0.12
N ARG A 112 7.45 -10.34 1.18
CA ARG A 112 8.31 -10.91 2.22
C ARG A 112 7.64 -11.84 3.21
N GLY A 113 6.33 -12.07 3.09
CA GLY A 113 5.61 -12.94 4.02
C GLY A 113 6.13 -14.35 3.95
N ASP A 114 6.17 -15.00 5.11
CA ASP A 114 6.58 -16.40 5.21
C ASP A 114 5.50 -17.34 4.65
N LEU A 115 5.86 -18.60 4.40
CA LEU A 115 4.94 -19.60 3.87
C LEU A 115 3.71 -19.78 4.77
N GLU A 116 3.91 -19.83 6.08
CA GLU A 116 2.81 -19.96 7.05
C GLU A 116 1.85 -18.77 7.00
N GLU A 117 2.38 -17.55 6.91
CA GLU A 117 1.56 -16.33 6.83
C GLU A 117 0.75 -16.29 5.53
N ARG A 118 1.36 -16.70 4.42
CA ARG A 118 0.67 -16.79 3.12
C ARG A 118 -0.43 -17.84 3.13
N ILE A 119 -0.17 -19.01 3.73
CA ILE A 119 -1.17 -20.07 3.90
C ILE A 119 -2.31 -19.56 4.79
N ALA A 120 -1.99 -19.03 5.97
CA ALA A 120 -2.99 -18.49 6.89
C ALA A 120 -3.87 -17.45 6.19
N TYR A 121 -3.26 -16.53 5.45
CA TYR A 121 -3.97 -15.52 4.68
C TYR A 121 -4.84 -16.09 3.56
N ALA A 122 -4.37 -17.12 2.83
CA ALA A 122 -5.15 -17.76 1.78
C ALA A 122 -6.39 -18.53 2.29
N PHE A 123 -6.35 -18.98 3.55
CA PHE A 123 -7.43 -19.74 4.19
C PHE A 123 -8.25 -18.93 5.22
N THR A 124 -8.00 -17.62 5.32
CA THR A 124 -8.82 -16.69 6.12
C THR A 124 -10.11 -16.33 5.39
#